data_AF-A0AAF3FF08-F1
#
_entry.id   AF-A0AAF3FF08-F1
#
_cell.length_a   1.000
_cell.length_b   1.000
_cell.length_c   1.000
_cell.angle_alpha   90.00
_cell.angle_beta   90.00
_cell.angle_gamma   90.00
#
_symmetry.space_group_name_H-M   'P 1'
#
loop_
_entity.id
_entity.type
_entity.pdbx_description
1 polymer ?
#
loop_
_entity_poly.entity_id
_entity_poly.type
_entity_poly.pdbx_seq_one_letter_code
_entity_poly.pdbx_strand_id
1 'polypeptide(L)'
;MGVAYGVSCCTRSFLVLLNLAMMVVALAALALAIWIRCDDSFEESIRSNLLVRGEAEPMGQLKEDMRTWITVSFWVIVGFCIACAIIGLAGLLGAASRSRVLVALYFVALLIVILLEIAVGIFVLVERHKVVRDAVKEYVQVSYQMQLRDVQTLEYRYDCCGVENFANPQCNPLLPTCSSAVWDRLDYTLMVFGCSMLAVIVCQVITALIALVLVGTPSRYADA
;
A
#
# COMPACT_ATOMS: atom_id res chain seq x y z
N MET A 1 27.73 36.23 7.18
CA MET A 1 28.25 35.07 6.39
C MET A 1 28.13 33.75 7.16
N GLY A 2 28.43 33.66 8.47
CA GLY A 2 28.29 32.42 9.24
C GLY A 2 26.86 31.86 9.38
N VAL A 3 25.84 32.71 9.43
CA VAL A 3 24.42 32.28 9.57
C VAL A 3 23.92 31.52 8.33
N ALA A 4 24.34 31.92 7.12
CA ALA A 4 23.95 31.26 5.87
C ALA A 4 24.60 29.86 5.68
N TYR A 5 25.83 29.69 6.17
CA TYR A 5 26.52 28.39 6.16
C TYR A 5 25.93 27.42 7.21
N GLY A 6 25.54 27.94 8.39
CA GLY A 6 24.89 27.13 9.45
C GLY A 6 23.51 26.60 9.04
N VAL A 7 22.64 27.47 8.50
CA VAL A 7 21.28 27.10 8.04
C VAL A 7 21.34 26.06 6.92
N SER A 8 22.28 26.21 5.98
CA SER A 8 22.49 25.24 4.89
C SER A 8 22.92 23.85 5.37
N CYS A 9 23.57 23.76 6.54
CA CYS A 9 23.98 22.49 7.13
C CYS A 9 22.79 21.79 7.81
N CYS A 10 22.00 22.52 8.61
CA CYS A 10 20.80 21.99 9.26
C CYS A 10 19.78 21.46 8.25
N THR A 11 19.52 22.19 7.16
CA THR A 11 18.57 21.78 6.10
C THR A 11 19.01 20.49 5.39
N ARG A 12 20.31 20.33 5.14
CA ARG A 12 20.85 19.11 4.52
C ARG A 12 20.80 17.92 5.47
N SER A 13 21.16 18.11 6.74
CA SER A 13 21.05 17.07 7.77
C SER A 13 19.61 16.60 7.95
N PHE A 14 18.65 17.53 7.94
CA PHE A 14 17.24 17.19 8.02
C PHE A 14 16.76 16.41 6.78
N LEU A 15 17.16 16.83 5.58
CA LEU A 15 16.86 16.10 4.34
C LEU A 15 17.45 14.68 4.34
N VAL A 16 18.67 14.51 4.85
CA VAL A 16 19.32 13.21 5.04
C VAL A 16 18.47 12.33 5.97
N LEU A 17 18.07 12.86 7.13
CA LEU A 17 17.30 12.09 8.12
C LEU A 17 15.92 11.68 7.59
N LEU A 18 15.20 12.59 6.93
CA LEU A 18 13.89 12.26 6.36
C LEU A 18 14.00 11.22 5.24
N ASN A 19 14.96 11.36 4.32
CA ASN A 19 15.14 10.37 3.25
C ASN A 19 15.60 9.02 3.80
N LEU A 20 16.44 9.00 4.84
CA LEU A 20 16.81 7.77 5.52
C LEU A 20 15.60 7.08 6.15
N ALA A 21 14.74 7.84 6.84
CA ALA A 21 13.52 7.29 7.43
C ALA A 21 12.58 6.71 6.37
N MET A 22 12.34 7.44 5.27
CA MET A 22 11.50 6.98 4.17
C MET A 22 12.08 5.73 3.47
N MET A 23 13.40 5.67 3.31
CA MET A 23 14.08 4.49 2.77
C MET A 23 13.92 3.26 3.68
N VAL A 24 14.07 3.43 4.99
CA VAL A 24 13.87 2.33 5.96
C VAL A 24 12.43 1.84 5.94
N VAL A 25 11.45 2.75 5.87
CA VAL A 25 10.03 2.38 5.73
C VAL A 25 9.78 1.59 4.44
N ALA A 26 10.36 2.03 3.31
CA ALA A 26 10.23 1.31 2.04
C ALA A 26 10.85 -0.10 2.07
N LEU A 27 12.03 -0.24 2.68
CA LEU A 27 12.70 -1.54 2.84
C LEU A 27 11.94 -2.46 3.81
N ALA A 28 11.38 -1.92 4.89
CA ALA A 28 10.54 -2.68 5.81
C ALA A 28 9.25 -3.17 5.12
N ALA A 29 8.60 -2.31 4.35
CA ALA A 29 7.42 -2.68 3.55
C ALA A 29 7.76 -3.76 2.50
N LEU A 30 8.90 -3.64 1.83
CA LEU A 30 9.39 -4.67 0.90
C LEU A 30 9.62 -6.02 1.59
N ALA A 31 10.29 -6.00 2.74
CA ALA A 31 10.54 -7.21 3.53
C ALA A 31 9.24 -7.88 3.99
N LEU A 32 8.27 -7.09 4.47
CA LEU A 32 6.95 -7.59 4.87
C LEU A 32 6.18 -8.16 3.69
N ALA A 33 6.18 -7.49 2.53
CA ALA A 33 5.50 -7.98 1.33
C ALA A 33 6.07 -9.33 0.88
N ILE A 34 7.39 -9.47 0.85
CA ILE A 34 8.07 -10.73 0.50
C ILE A 34 7.78 -11.80 1.54
N TRP A 35 7.85 -11.47 2.84
CA TRP A 35 7.53 -12.41 3.92
C TRP A 35 6.13 -12.98 3.76
N ILE A 36 5.11 -12.13 3.63
CA ILE A 36 3.70 -12.54 3.46
C ILE A 36 3.55 -13.47 2.25
N ARG A 37 4.28 -13.22 1.16
CA ARG A 37 4.19 -14.05 -0.04
C ARG A 37 4.86 -15.42 0.13
N CYS A 38 6.00 -15.47 0.82
CA CYS A 38 6.81 -16.67 1.01
C CYS A 38 6.35 -17.53 2.19
N ASP A 39 5.69 -16.95 3.18
CA ASP A 39 5.17 -17.66 4.34
C ASP A 39 3.82 -18.32 4.01
N ASP A 40 3.79 -19.65 3.99
CA ASP A 40 2.57 -20.42 3.74
C ASP A 40 1.67 -20.50 4.98
N SER A 41 2.19 -20.23 6.17
CA SER A 41 1.41 -20.22 7.43
C SER A 41 0.57 -18.95 7.59
N PHE A 42 0.91 -17.89 6.85
CA PHE A 42 0.16 -16.65 6.88
C PHE A 42 -1.23 -16.83 6.25
N GLU A 43 -2.27 -16.65 7.07
CA GLU A 43 -3.68 -16.81 6.69
C GLU A 43 -3.95 -18.15 5.96
N GLU A 44 -3.34 -19.25 6.46
CA GLU A 44 -3.37 -20.59 5.84
C GLU A 44 -4.78 -21.04 5.44
N SER A 45 -5.80 -20.80 6.28
CA SER A 45 -7.18 -21.20 6.00
C SER A 45 -7.78 -20.44 4.80
N ILE A 46 -7.55 -19.13 4.70
CA ILE A 46 -8.03 -18.32 3.57
C ILE A 46 -7.22 -18.69 2.32
N ARG A 47 -5.90 -18.79 2.45
CA ARG A 47 -4.98 -19.12 1.35
C ARG A 47 -5.29 -20.49 0.75
N SER A 48 -5.48 -21.51 1.57
CA SER A 48 -5.81 -22.85 1.11
C SER A 48 -7.14 -22.88 0.36
N ASN A 49 -8.18 -22.18 0.84
CA ASN A 49 -9.47 -22.09 0.16
C ASN A 49 -9.37 -21.33 -1.18
N LEU A 50 -8.61 -20.23 -1.24
CA LEU A 50 -8.37 -19.49 -2.49
C LEU A 50 -7.56 -20.30 -3.51
N LEU A 51 -6.69 -21.19 -3.04
CA LEU A 51 -5.82 -21.99 -3.90
C LEU A 51 -6.51 -23.21 -4.52
N VAL A 52 -7.66 -23.64 -4.01
CA VAL A 52 -8.49 -24.70 -4.60
C VAL A 52 -8.74 -24.40 -6.08
N ARG A 53 -8.58 -25.41 -6.94
CA ARG A 53 -8.82 -25.34 -8.39
C ARG A 53 -9.92 -26.33 -8.76
N GLY A 54 -10.67 -26.00 -9.82
CA GLY A 54 -11.72 -26.88 -10.35
C GLY A 54 -13.03 -26.84 -9.55
N GLU A 55 -13.28 -25.77 -8.79
CA GLU A 55 -14.62 -25.49 -8.29
C GLU A 55 -15.58 -25.13 -9.43
N ALA A 56 -16.86 -25.43 -9.22
CA ALA A 56 -17.89 -25.11 -10.20
C ALA A 56 -18.06 -23.59 -10.36
N GLU A 57 -18.45 -23.17 -11.56
CA GLU A 57 -18.80 -21.78 -11.87
C GLU A 57 -20.06 -21.36 -11.10
N PRO A 58 -20.14 -20.10 -10.60
CA PRO A 58 -19.20 -18.98 -10.78
C PRO A 58 -17.96 -18.91 -9.86
N MET A 59 -17.80 -19.79 -8.87
CA MET A 59 -16.73 -19.64 -7.86
C MET A 59 -15.32 -19.84 -8.44
N GLY A 60 -15.19 -20.77 -9.40
CA GLY A 60 -13.94 -21.05 -10.10
C GLY A 60 -13.32 -19.79 -10.71
N GLN A 61 -14.07 -19.07 -11.56
CA GLN A 61 -13.65 -17.80 -12.16
C GLN A 61 -13.30 -16.75 -11.11
N LEU A 62 -14.13 -16.59 -10.07
CA LEU A 62 -13.92 -15.57 -9.05
C LEU A 62 -12.61 -15.79 -8.26
N LYS A 63 -12.30 -17.04 -7.90
CA LYS A 63 -11.03 -17.40 -7.24
C LYS A 63 -9.83 -17.23 -8.19
N GLU A 64 -10.00 -17.50 -9.48
CA GLU A 64 -8.95 -17.31 -10.49
C GLU A 64 -8.62 -15.82 -10.69
N ASP A 65 -9.64 -14.99 -10.82
CA ASP A 65 -9.51 -13.53 -10.92
C ASP A 65 -8.83 -12.97 -9.67
N MET A 66 -9.29 -13.33 -8.47
CA MET A 66 -8.65 -12.88 -7.22
C MET A 66 -7.19 -13.29 -7.13
N ARG A 67 -6.84 -14.52 -7.52
CA ARG A 67 -5.44 -14.97 -7.53
C ARG A 67 -4.58 -14.15 -8.47
N THR A 68 -5.12 -13.80 -9.63
CA THR A 68 -4.45 -12.95 -10.63
C THR A 68 -4.25 -11.54 -10.07
N TRP A 69 -5.30 -10.92 -9.51
CA TRP A 69 -5.23 -9.60 -8.88
C TRP A 69 -4.23 -9.54 -7.71
N ILE A 70 -4.22 -10.55 -6.84
CA ILE A 70 -3.25 -10.66 -5.73
C ILE A 70 -1.82 -10.75 -6.28
N THR A 71 -1.61 -11.55 -7.33
CA THR A 71 -0.29 -11.73 -7.94
C THR A 71 0.22 -10.44 -8.58
N VAL A 72 -0.62 -9.75 -9.35
CA VAL A 72 -0.27 -8.47 -9.99
C VAL A 72 0.02 -7.41 -8.93
N SER A 73 -0.86 -7.27 -7.93
CA SER A 73 -0.71 -6.30 -6.85
C SER A 73 0.59 -6.51 -6.07
N PHE A 74 0.96 -7.76 -5.79
CA PHE A 74 2.22 -8.11 -5.14
C PHE A 74 3.43 -7.58 -5.90
N TRP A 75 3.54 -7.85 -7.21
CA TRP A 75 4.68 -7.39 -8.01
C TRP A 75 4.73 -5.86 -8.16
N VAL A 76 3.58 -5.21 -8.21
CA VAL A 76 3.49 -3.74 -8.21
C VAL A 76 4.01 -3.17 -6.89
N ILE A 77 3.59 -3.72 -5.75
CA ILE A 77 4.06 -3.29 -4.41
C ILE A 77 5.57 -3.48 -4.29
N VAL A 78 6.09 -4.65 -4.70
CA VAL A 78 7.53 -4.94 -4.68
C VAL A 78 8.31 -3.91 -5.52
N GLY A 79 7.89 -3.67 -6.77
CA GLY A 79 8.53 -2.69 -7.64
C GLY A 79 8.48 -1.27 -7.08
N PHE A 80 7.34 -0.88 -6.52
CA PHE A 80 7.15 0.42 -5.90
C PHE A 80 8.06 0.62 -4.68
N CYS A 81 8.15 -0.36 -3.77
CA CYS A 81 9.03 -0.27 -2.61
C CYS A 81 10.51 -0.20 -2.99
N ILE A 82 10.94 -0.97 -4.01
CA ILE A 82 12.32 -0.91 -4.53
C ILE A 82 12.60 0.49 -5.11
N ALA A 83 11.69 1.03 -5.93
CA ALA A 83 11.82 2.37 -6.50
C ALA A 83 11.94 3.43 -5.39
N CYS A 84 11.08 3.37 -4.37
CA CYS A 84 11.12 4.28 -3.23
C CYS A 84 12.44 4.17 -2.44
N ALA A 85 12.97 2.97 -2.25
CA ALA A 85 14.26 2.78 -1.60
C ALA A 85 15.42 3.39 -2.40
N ILE A 86 15.43 3.21 -3.72
CA ILE A 86 16.43 3.82 -4.63
C ILE A 86 16.33 5.35 -4.60
N ILE A 87 15.11 5.90 -4.65
CA ILE A 87 14.88 7.35 -4.58
C ILE A 87 15.35 7.89 -3.23
N GLY A 88 15.03 7.22 -2.13
CA GLY A 88 15.51 7.58 -0.79
C GLY A 88 17.04 7.58 -0.70
N LEU A 89 17.70 6.56 -1.28
CA LEU A 89 19.16 6.50 -1.37
C LEU A 89 19.74 7.65 -2.20
N ALA A 90 19.12 7.97 -3.34
CA ALA A 90 19.53 9.12 -4.17
C ALA A 90 19.40 10.45 -3.42
N GLY A 91 18.32 10.63 -2.64
CA GLY A 91 18.12 11.80 -1.77
C GLY A 91 19.19 11.90 -0.67
N LEU A 92 19.51 10.78 -0.02
CA LEU A 92 20.57 10.68 0.99
C LEU A 92 21.94 11.06 0.40
N LEU A 93 22.32 10.40 -0.71
CA LEU A 93 23.60 10.64 -1.39
C LEU A 93 23.68 12.05 -1.96
N GLY A 94 22.60 12.60 -2.49
CA GLY A 94 22.57 13.96 -3.07
C GLY A 94 22.79 15.03 -2.01
N ALA A 95 22.15 14.86 -0.84
CA ALA A 95 22.34 15.76 0.28
C ALA A 95 23.78 15.69 0.84
N ALA A 96 24.33 14.48 0.99
CA ALA A 96 25.66 14.23 1.55
C ALA A 96 26.81 14.66 0.62
N SER A 97 26.76 14.26 -0.66
CA SER A 97 27.79 14.57 -1.67
C SER A 97 27.78 16.04 -2.12
N ARG A 98 26.76 16.80 -1.71
CA ARG A 98 26.49 18.17 -2.18
C ARG A 98 26.35 18.30 -3.70
N SER A 99 26.08 17.21 -4.40
CA SER A 99 25.88 17.19 -5.85
C SER A 99 24.49 17.72 -6.23
N ARG A 100 24.46 18.85 -6.94
CA ARG A 100 23.21 19.45 -7.45
C ARG A 100 22.47 18.55 -8.44
N VAL A 101 23.23 17.86 -9.29
CA VAL A 101 22.65 16.95 -10.30
C VAL A 101 21.90 15.82 -9.61
N LEU A 102 22.48 15.24 -8.55
CA LEU A 102 21.87 14.13 -7.84
C LEU A 102 20.61 14.57 -7.05
N VAL A 103 20.64 15.77 -6.44
CA VAL A 103 19.45 16.35 -5.80
C VAL A 103 18.36 16.70 -6.82
N ALA A 104 18.73 17.18 -8.01
CA ALA A 104 17.77 17.47 -9.09
C ALA A 104 17.11 16.18 -9.63
N LEU A 105 17.89 15.12 -9.84
CA LEU A 105 17.36 13.81 -10.24
C LEU A 105 16.41 13.23 -9.18
N TYR A 106 16.82 13.31 -7.90
CA TYR A 106 15.97 12.96 -6.77
C TYR A 106 14.63 13.73 -6.79
N PHE A 107 14.70 15.05 -6.96
CA PHE A 107 13.51 15.90 -7.00
C PHE A 107 12.54 15.52 -8.13
N VAL A 108 13.06 15.30 -9.34
CA VAL A 108 12.23 14.88 -10.49
C VAL A 108 11.59 13.51 -10.24
N ALA A 109 12.35 12.54 -9.74
CA ALA A 109 11.83 11.22 -9.42
C ALA A 109 10.74 11.27 -8.34
N LEU A 110 10.93 12.13 -7.32
CA LEU A 110 9.97 12.33 -6.24
C LEU A 110 8.65 12.94 -6.76
N LEU A 111 8.71 13.90 -7.69
CA LEU A 111 7.52 14.46 -8.32
C LEU A 111 6.72 13.40 -9.08
N ILE A 112 7.42 12.51 -9.81
CA ILE A 112 6.77 11.40 -10.54
C ILE A 112 6.04 10.48 -9.55
N VAL A 113 6.69 10.11 -8.44
CA VAL A 113 6.07 9.27 -7.40
C VAL A 113 4.85 9.93 -6.80
N ILE A 114 4.92 11.22 -6.42
CA ILE A 114 3.77 11.96 -5.87
C ILE A 114 2.58 11.94 -6.84
N LEU A 115 2.83 12.17 -8.14
CA LEU A 115 1.77 12.17 -9.15
C LEU A 115 1.13 10.77 -9.31
N LEU A 116 1.95 9.72 -9.32
CA LEU A 116 1.47 8.34 -9.39
C LEU A 116 0.67 7.96 -8.13
N GLU A 117 1.16 8.34 -6.96
CA GLU A 117 0.47 8.15 -5.69
C GLU A 117 -0.92 8.79 -5.71
N ILE A 118 -1.01 10.08 -6.08
CA ILE A 118 -2.28 10.79 -6.19
C ILE A 118 -3.22 10.10 -7.20
N ALA A 119 -2.70 9.68 -8.36
CA ALA A 119 -3.50 9.00 -9.38
C ALA A 119 -4.08 7.68 -8.87
N VAL A 120 -3.25 6.84 -8.21
CA VAL A 120 -3.68 5.57 -7.61
C VAL A 120 -4.66 5.83 -6.46
N GLY A 121 -4.40 6.82 -5.62
CA GLY A 121 -5.28 7.19 -4.51
C GLY A 121 -6.67 7.58 -4.99
N ILE A 122 -6.77 8.39 -6.05
CA ILE A 122 -8.04 8.76 -6.66
C ILE A 122 -8.73 7.52 -7.25
N PHE A 123 -8.00 6.67 -7.99
CA PHE A 123 -8.57 5.46 -8.58
C PHE A 123 -9.18 4.55 -7.51
N VAL A 124 -8.45 4.28 -6.43
CA VAL A 124 -8.93 3.44 -5.31
C VAL A 124 -10.15 4.08 -4.64
N LEU A 125 -10.15 5.40 -4.40
CA LEU A 125 -11.30 6.08 -3.79
C LEU A 125 -12.56 6.01 -4.64
N VAL A 126 -12.44 6.09 -5.97
CA VAL A 126 -13.57 6.00 -6.90
C VAL A 126 -14.12 4.58 -6.99
N GLU A 127 -13.23 3.58 -7.08
CA GLU A 127 -13.63 2.18 -7.32
C GLU A 127 -13.89 1.37 -6.05
N ARG A 128 -13.50 1.88 -4.86
CA ARG A 128 -13.73 1.23 -3.55
C ARG A 128 -15.16 0.75 -3.35
N HIS A 129 -16.14 1.60 -3.63
CA HIS A 129 -17.55 1.29 -3.33
C HIS A 129 -18.26 0.50 -4.41
N LYS A 130 -17.74 0.45 -5.64
CA LYS A 130 -18.35 -0.30 -6.74
C LYS A 130 -17.61 -1.63 -6.91
N VAL A 131 -16.39 -1.57 -7.44
CA VAL A 131 -15.64 -2.78 -7.80
C VAL A 131 -15.24 -3.59 -6.58
N VAL A 132 -14.65 -2.94 -5.57
CA VAL A 132 -14.18 -3.69 -4.40
C VAL A 132 -15.42 -4.22 -3.68
N ARG A 133 -16.32 -3.32 -3.22
CA ARG A 133 -17.54 -3.69 -2.48
C ARG A 133 -18.39 -4.79 -3.14
N ASP A 134 -18.51 -4.79 -4.46
CA ASP A 134 -19.33 -5.81 -5.10
C ASP A 134 -18.58 -7.16 -5.16
N ALA A 135 -17.26 -7.17 -5.40
CA ALA A 135 -16.47 -8.39 -5.49
C ALA A 135 -16.47 -9.25 -4.21
N VAL A 136 -16.26 -8.67 -3.02
CA VAL A 136 -16.37 -9.46 -1.76
C VAL A 136 -17.83 -9.75 -1.40
N LYS A 137 -18.82 -8.92 -1.75
CA LYS A 137 -20.23 -9.32 -1.58
C LYS A 137 -20.53 -10.57 -2.39
N GLU A 138 -20.11 -10.57 -3.66
CA GLU A 138 -20.28 -11.69 -4.57
C GLU A 138 -19.53 -12.94 -4.08
N TYR A 139 -18.26 -12.81 -3.69
CA TYR A 139 -17.48 -13.93 -3.15
C TYR A 139 -18.14 -14.57 -1.94
N VAL A 140 -18.59 -13.76 -0.98
CA VAL A 140 -19.26 -14.27 0.22
C VAL A 140 -20.61 -14.90 -0.16
N GLN A 141 -21.40 -14.28 -1.04
CA GLN A 141 -22.69 -14.82 -1.46
C GLN A 141 -22.55 -16.17 -2.18
N VAL A 142 -21.65 -16.28 -3.16
CA VAL A 142 -21.40 -17.52 -3.91
C VAL A 142 -20.88 -18.62 -2.98
N SER A 143 -20.00 -18.27 -2.04
CA SER A 143 -19.50 -19.23 -1.03
C SER A 143 -20.63 -19.88 -0.23
N TYR A 144 -21.63 -19.08 0.18
CA TYR A 144 -22.80 -19.57 0.91
C TYR A 144 -23.76 -20.38 0.01
N GLN A 145 -24.02 -19.91 -1.21
CA GLN A 145 -24.93 -20.60 -2.15
C GLN A 145 -24.42 -21.99 -2.51
N MET A 146 -23.10 -22.16 -2.66
CA MET A 146 -22.47 -23.43 -2.98
C MET A 146 -22.06 -24.26 -1.75
N GLN A 147 -22.32 -23.76 -0.54
CA GLN A 147 -21.91 -24.41 0.72
C GLN A 147 -20.42 -24.79 0.77
N LEU A 148 -19.56 -23.87 0.34
CA LEU A 148 -18.12 -24.09 0.27
C LEU A 148 -17.46 -24.02 1.64
N ARG A 149 -16.25 -24.59 1.74
CA ARG A 149 -15.42 -24.52 2.96
C ARG A 149 -15.02 -23.09 3.33
N ASP A 150 -15.03 -22.18 2.35
CA ASP A 150 -14.84 -20.74 2.54
C ASP A 150 -15.79 -20.18 3.60
N VAL A 151 -17.04 -20.66 3.70
CA VAL A 151 -18.04 -20.20 4.66
C VAL A 151 -17.56 -20.35 6.10
N GLN A 152 -17.11 -21.55 6.49
CA GLN A 152 -16.63 -21.81 7.85
C GLN A 152 -15.42 -20.95 8.21
N THR A 153 -14.57 -20.69 7.23
CA THR A 153 -13.38 -19.86 7.40
C THR A 153 -13.77 -18.40 7.61
N LEU A 154 -14.75 -17.90 6.85
CA LEU A 154 -15.28 -16.55 6.97
C LEU A 154 -15.99 -16.33 8.30
N GLU A 155 -16.91 -17.23 8.67
CA GLU A 155 -17.65 -17.16 9.93
C GLU A 155 -16.71 -17.14 11.14
N TYR A 156 -15.71 -18.02 11.15
CA TYR A 156 -14.71 -18.08 12.23
C TYR A 156 -13.80 -16.85 12.26
N ARG A 157 -13.31 -16.38 11.10
CA ARG A 157 -12.31 -15.29 11.03
C ARG A 157 -12.92 -13.92 11.35
N TYR A 158 -14.17 -13.71 10.93
CA TYR A 158 -14.84 -12.41 10.98
C TYR A 158 -15.94 -12.33 12.03
N ASP A 159 -16.20 -13.41 12.78
CA ASP A 159 -17.26 -13.52 13.80
C ASP A 159 -18.62 -13.06 13.25
N CYS A 160 -19.00 -13.71 12.15
CA CYS A 160 -20.17 -13.37 11.34
C CYS A 160 -20.97 -14.63 11.02
N CYS A 161 -22.23 -14.46 10.59
CA CYS A 161 -23.06 -15.59 10.20
C CYS A 161 -24.06 -15.20 9.11
N GLY A 162 -24.18 -16.05 8.09
CA GLY A 162 -25.15 -15.87 7.01
C GLY A 162 -24.82 -14.74 6.03
N VAL A 163 -25.68 -14.62 5.02
CA VAL A 163 -25.60 -13.58 3.98
C VAL A 163 -26.99 -13.00 3.69
N GLU A 164 -27.00 -11.80 3.08
CA GLU A 164 -28.23 -11.16 2.62
C GLU A 164 -29.04 -12.16 1.74
N ASN A 165 -30.31 -12.40 2.10
CA ASN A 165 -31.25 -13.32 1.42
C ASN A 165 -31.05 -14.83 1.62
N PHE A 166 -30.08 -15.28 2.44
CA PHE A 166 -29.93 -16.69 2.82
C PHE A 166 -30.05 -16.83 4.34
N ALA A 167 -31.27 -17.13 4.80
CA ALA A 167 -31.55 -17.32 6.23
C ALA A 167 -31.00 -18.68 6.69
N ASN A 168 -29.94 -18.66 7.48
CA ASN A 168 -29.47 -19.84 8.20
C ASN A 168 -30.09 -19.83 9.61
N PRO A 169 -31.00 -20.76 9.95
CA PRO A 169 -31.67 -20.79 11.24
C PRO A 169 -30.73 -21.09 12.42
N GLN A 170 -29.49 -21.51 12.16
CA GLN A 170 -28.47 -21.70 13.19
C GLN A 170 -27.68 -20.42 13.50
N CYS A 171 -27.91 -19.33 12.76
CA CYS A 171 -27.27 -18.05 13.05
C CYS A 171 -27.91 -17.39 14.29
N ASN A 172 -27.06 -16.93 15.20
CA ASN A 172 -27.49 -16.07 16.29
C ASN A 172 -27.93 -14.70 15.72
N PRO A 173 -29.14 -14.21 16.00
CA PRO A 173 -29.63 -12.93 15.47
C PRO A 173 -28.82 -11.70 15.93
N LEU A 174 -27.93 -11.85 16.92
CA LEU A 174 -27.01 -10.80 17.35
C LEU A 174 -25.78 -10.62 16.44
N LEU A 175 -25.49 -11.57 15.54
CA LEU A 175 -24.29 -11.52 14.68
C LEU A 175 -24.55 -10.75 13.36
N PRO A 176 -23.54 -10.03 12.83
CA PRO A 176 -23.63 -9.40 11.53
C PRO A 176 -23.55 -10.42 10.38
N THR A 177 -24.01 -10.02 9.19
CA THR A 177 -23.83 -10.82 7.98
C THR A 177 -22.35 -10.88 7.60
N CYS A 178 -21.90 -12.01 7.05
CA CYS A 178 -20.50 -12.13 6.65
C CYS A 178 -20.12 -11.18 5.51
N SER A 179 -21.06 -10.79 4.65
CA SER A 179 -20.81 -9.76 3.65
C SER A 179 -20.40 -8.45 4.33
N SER A 180 -21.21 -7.94 5.26
CA SER A 180 -20.94 -6.67 5.96
C SER A 180 -19.69 -6.74 6.84
N ALA A 181 -19.50 -7.83 7.59
CA ALA A 181 -18.35 -7.98 8.48
C ALA A 181 -17.01 -7.99 7.73
N VAL A 182 -16.93 -8.72 6.62
CA VAL A 182 -15.71 -8.74 5.78
C VAL A 182 -15.50 -7.37 5.15
N TRP A 183 -16.58 -6.73 4.70
CA TRP A 183 -16.53 -5.37 4.16
C TRP A 183 -15.96 -4.37 5.15
N ASP A 184 -16.46 -4.34 6.36
CA ASP A 184 -16.04 -3.37 7.37
C ASP A 184 -14.57 -3.54 7.76
N ARG A 185 -14.07 -4.78 7.82
CA ARG A 185 -12.64 -5.05 8.07
C ARG A 185 -11.75 -4.57 6.93
N LEU A 186 -12.16 -4.82 5.69
CA LEU A 186 -11.42 -4.36 4.52
C LEU A 186 -11.46 -2.83 4.43
N ASP A 187 -12.62 -2.24 4.67
CA ASP A 187 -12.87 -0.80 4.64
C ASP A 187 -12.02 -0.05 5.67
N TYR A 188 -11.96 -0.57 6.90
CA TYR A 188 -11.08 -0.08 7.95
C TYR A 188 -9.60 -0.17 7.55
N THR A 189 -9.17 -1.28 6.96
CA THR A 189 -7.79 -1.47 6.51
C THR A 189 -7.42 -0.50 5.38
N LEU A 190 -8.32 -0.31 4.41
CA LEU A 190 -8.16 0.67 3.33
C LEU A 190 -8.09 2.11 3.87
N MET A 191 -8.87 2.44 4.91
CA MET A 191 -8.81 3.74 5.57
C MET A 191 -7.44 3.95 6.25
N VAL A 192 -6.95 2.97 7.00
CA VAL A 192 -5.62 3.04 7.64
C VAL A 192 -4.52 3.20 6.59
N PHE A 193 -4.58 2.43 5.49
CA PHE A 193 -3.66 2.57 4.37
C PHE A 193 -3.72 3.99 3.76
N GLY A 194 -4.92 4.52 3.51
CA GLY A 194 -5.12 5.87 2.99
C GLY A 194 -4.53 6.96 3.90
N CYS A 195 -4.72 6.86 5.22
CA CYS A 195 -4.10 7.78 6.18
C CYS A 195 -2.57 7.70 6.15
N SER A 196 -2.01 6.48 6.09
CA SER A 196 -0.56 6.29 6.02
C SER A 196 0.03 6.87 4.73
N MET A 197 -0.67 6.70 3.61
CA MET A 197 -0.28 7.18 2.30
C MET A 197 -0.35 8.71 2.21
N LEU A 198 -1.36 9.35 2.83
CA LEU A 198 -1.42 10.80 2.96
C LEU A 198 -0.23 11.36 3.76
N ALA A 199 0.16 10.71 4.86
CA ALA A 199 1.32 11.12 5.64
C ALA A 199 2.63 11.00 4.84
N VAL A 200 2.76 9.95 4.03
CA VAL A 200 3.87 9.78 3.08
C VAL A 200 3.93 10.92 2.08
N ILE A 201 2.81 11.28 1.44
CA ILE A 201 2.74 12.41 0.49
C ILE A 201 3.18 13.71 1.16
N VAL A 202 2.72 13.99 2.38
CA VAL A 202 3.12 15.21 3.11
C VAL A 202 4.63 15.23 3.35
N CYS A 203 5.22 14.12 3.79
CA CYS A 203 6.66 13.98 3.94
C CYS A 203 7.41 14.19 2.61
N GLN A 204 6.92 13.62 1.52
CA GLN A 204 7.50 13.78 0.18
C GLN A 204 7.42 15.24 -0.30
N VAL A 205 6.30 15.93 -0.09
CA VAL A 205 6.18 17.35 -0.45
C VAL A 205 7.18 18.20 0.33
N ILE A 206 7.34 17.94 1.64
CA ILE A 206 8.33 18.64 2.47
C ILE A 206 9.75 18.41 1.94
N THR A 207 10.13 17.16 1.64
CA THR A 207 11.48 16.87 1.11
C THR A 207 11.68 17.41 -0.30
N ALA A 208 10.63 17.45 -1.13
CA ALA A 208 10.64 18.07 -2.46
C ALA A 208 10.91 19.58 -2.38
N LEU A 209 10.22 20.29 -1.48
CA LEU A 209 10.43 21.72 -1.25
C LEU A 209 11.86 22.01 -0.77
N ILE A 210 12.38 21.19 0.14
CA ILE A 210 13.77 21.32 0.61
C ILE A 210 14.76 21.08 -0.55
N ALA A 211 14.53 20.04 -1.36
CA ALA A 211 15.37 19.75 -2.53
C ALA A 211 15.34 20.89 -3.55
N LEU A 212 14.17 21.48 -3.81
CA LEU A 212 14.01 22.64 -4.69
C LEU A 212 14.84 23.84 -4.21
N VAL A 213 14.79 24.15 -2.92
CA VAL A 213 15.61 25.23 -2.32
C VAL A 213 17.11 24.94 -2.49
N LEU A 214 17.54 23.69 -2.25
CA LEU A 214 18.94 23.29 -2.40
C LEU A 214 19.44 23.36 -3.86
N VAL A 215 18.57 23.09 -4.84
CA VAL A 215 18.89 23.23 -6.27
C VAL A 215 18.95 24.71 -6.67
N GLY A 216 18.00 25.52 -6.20
CA GLY A 216 17.87 26.94 -6.56
C GLY A 216 18.92 27.86 -5.95
N THR A 217 19.53 27.50 -4.82
CA THR A 217 20.61 28.30 -4.22
C THR A 217 21.91 28.20 -5.07
N PRO A 218 22.46 29.29 -5.63
CA PRO A 218 23.70 29.24 -6.41
C PRO A 218 24.92 28.91 -5.53
N SER A 219 25.87 28.15 -6.09
CA SER A 219 27.10 27.76 -5.39
C SER A 219 28.02 28.96 -5.42
N ARG A 220 28.17 29.69 -4.31
CA ARG A 220 29.22 30.72 -4.19
C ARG A 220 30.62 30.12 -4.01
N TYR A 221 30.93 29.06 -4.75
CA TYR A 221 32.20 28.32 -4.67
C TYR A 221 32.73 27.96 -6.07
N ALA A 222 32.29 28.68 -7.11
CA ALA A 222 32.95 28.65 -8.42
C ALA A 222 33.95 29.82 -8.58
N ASP A 223 34.07 30.71 -7.59
CA ASP A 223 35.01 31.84 -7.58
C ASP A 223 35.95 31.73 -6.37
N ALA A 224 36.85 30.74 -6.40
CA ALA A 224 38.08 30.70 -5.60
C ALA A 224 39.09 29.76 -6.26
#